data_AF-A0A167ALF4-F1
#
_entry.id   AF-A0A167ALF4-F1
#
_cell.length_a   1.000
_cell.length_b   1.000
_cell.length_c   1.000
_cell.angle_alpha   90.00
_cell.angle_beta   90.00
_cell.angle_gamma   90.00
#
_symmetry.space_group_name_H-M   'P 1'
#
loop_
_entity.id
_entity.type
_entity.pdbx_description
1 polymer ?
#
loop_
_entity_poly.entity_id
_entity_poly.type
_entity_poly.pdbx_seq_one_letter_code
_entity_poly.pdbx_strand_id
1 'polypeptide(L)'
;MASHDVLLPKSPLEQLLEAPKENYLAINKASTNAKKALIKNHQYISQAYIEFDIRRIKQLKKHDVIAFYVPQLQRSYIISVSGVRKEKLGNLALYGYLHDDKSQRRVLELKLSGLSVSGRFKTLSGEYLFRSHAQYGWIASEYEGHRRYLKYPETESKLEVIARK
;
A
#
# COMPACT_ATOMS: atom_id res chain seq x y z
N MET A 1 -9.31 -46.72 36.24
CA MET A 1 -8.99 -45.46 36.92
C MET A 1 -8.93 -44.39 35.85
N ALA A 2 -9.89 -43.45 35.84
CA ALA A 2 -10.01 -42.44 34.79
C ALA A 2 -9.19 -41.19 35.15
N SER A 3 -8.12 -40.96 34.41
CA SER A 3 -7.31 -39.74 34.45
C SER A 3 -8.11 -38.57 33.86
N HIS A 4 -8.48 -37.63 34.73
CA HIS A 4 -9.06 -36.35 34.34
C HIS A 4 -7.94 -35.43 33.85
N ASP A 5 -7.86 -35.19 32.55
CA ASP A 5 -7.08 -34.08 31.99
C ASP A 5 -7.77 -32.77 32.36
N VAL A 6 -7.16 -32.04 33.30
CA VAL A 6 -7.56 -30.68 33.65
C VAL A 6 -7.04 -29.75 32.55
N LEU A 7 -7.92 -29.34 31.64
CA LEU A 7 -7.66 -28.28 30.68
C LEU A 7 -7.47 -26.95 31.44
N LEU A 8 -6.22 -26.55 31.65
CA LEU A 8 -5.86 -25.23 32.14
C LEU A 8 -6.38 -24.16 31.15
N PRO A 9 -6.94 -23.04 31.63
CA PRO A 9 -7.34 -21.94 30.76
C PRO A 9 -6.09 -21.35 30.09
N LYS A 10 -6.06 -21.38 28.76
CA LYS A 10 -4.98 -20.81 27.96
C LYS A 10 -4.74 -19.36 28.33
N SER A 11 -3.48 -18.97 28.42
CA SER A 11 -3.10 -17.61 28.76
C SER A 11 -3.64 -16.62 27.70
N PRO A 12 -3.90 -15.34 28.07
CA PRO A 12 -4.30 -14.31 27.12
C PRO A 12 -3.31 -14.14 25.95
N LEU A 13 -2.05 -14.48 26.18
CA LEU A 13 -0.96 -14.43 25.20
C LEU A 13 -1.06 -15.59 24.18
N GLU A 14 -1.43 -16.78 24.63
CA GLU A 14 -1.74 -17.92 23.75
C GLU A 14 -3.02 -17.68 22.96
N GLN A 15 -4.04 -17.04 23.55
CA GLN A 15 -5.25 -16.64 22.82
C GLN A 15 -4.98 -15.58 21.73
N LEU A 16 -4.03 -14.67 21.96
CA LEU A 16 -3.55 -13.70 20.97
C LEU A 16 -2.73 -14.34 19.84
N LEU A 17 -2.00 -15.42 20.15
CA LEU A 17 -1.24 -16.21 19.17
C LEU A 17 -2.13 -17.20 18.39
N GLU A 18 -3.26 -17.61 18.98
CA GLU A 18 -4.30 -18.45 18.38
C GLU A 18 -5.41 -17.66 17.68
N ALA A 19 -5.41 -16.33 17.80
CA ALA A 19 -6.24 -15.49 16.94
C ALA A 19 -6.00 -15.92 15.49
N PRO A 20 -7.06 -16.03 14.65
CA PRO A 20 -6.88 -16.44 13.28
C PRO A 20 -5.78 -15.57 12.69
N LYS A 21 -4.74 -16.19 12.11
CA LYS A 21 -3.89 -15.48 11.15
C LYS A 21 -4.83 -15.04 10.05
N GLU A 22 -5.45 -13.88 10.22
CA GLU A 22 -6.26 -13.26 9.19
C GLU A 22 -5.31 -13.15 8.01
N ASN A 23 -5.61 -13.92 6.96
CA ASN A 23 -4.80 -13.98 5.76
C ASN A 23 -5.02 -12.68 4.99
N TYR A 24 -4.49 -11.58 5.53
CA TYR A 24 -4.54 -10.28 4.88
C TYR A 24 -3.82 -10.38 3.55
N LEU A 25 -4.46 -9.85 2.52
CA LEU A 25 -3.83 -9.77 1.21
C LEU A 25 -2.78 -8.66 1.27
N ALA A 26 -1.52 -9.03 1.48
CA ALA A 26 -0.41 -8.09 1.34
C ALA A 26 -0.33 -7.62 -0.12
N ILE A 27 -0.40 -6.31 -0.34
CA ILE A 27 -0.41 -5.73 -1.70
C ILE A 27 0.91 -5.06 -2.08
N ASN A 28 1.82 -4.88 -1.12
CA ASN A 28 3.17 -4.40 -1.37
C ASN A 28 4.17 -4.90 -0.30
N LYS A 29 5.46 -4.79 -0.62
CA LYS A 29 6.59 -5.14 0.26
C LYS A 29 7.79 -4.23 -0.02
N ALA A 30 8.74 -4.13 0.90
CA ALA A 30 10.04 -3.54 0.59
C ALA A 30 10.75 -4.33 -0.51
N SER A 31 11.48 -3.64 -1.40
CA SER A 31 12.13 -4.29 -2.54
C SER A 31 13.48 -3.67 -2.89
N THR A 32 14.52 -4.49 -2.79
CA THR A 32 15.86 -4.18 -3.31
C THR A 32 15.90 -4.25 -4.84
N ASN A 33 15.02 -5.04 -5.45
CA ASN A 33 14.88 -5.10 -6.91
C ASN A 33 14.29 -3.81 -7.46
N ALA A 34 13.30 -3.22 -6.77
CA ALA A 34 12.77 -1.92 -7.13
C ALA A 34 13.86 -0.83 -7.07
N LYS A 35 14.74 -0.88 -6.06
CA LYS A 35 15.92 -0.02 -5.99
C LYS A 35 16.77 -0.16 -7.25
N LYS A 36 17.17 -1.38 -7.62
CA LYS A 36 17.97 -1.63 -8.84
C LYS A 36 17.28 -1.16 -10.12
N ALA A 37 15.98 -1.42 -10.26
CA ALA A 37 15.21 -1.07 -11.45
C ALA A 37 15.00 0.44 -11.62
N LEU A 38 14.91 1.17 -10.50
CA LEU A 38 14.64 2.62 -10.49
C LEU A 38 15.90 3.48 -10.39
N ILE A 39 17.06 2.91 -10.02
CA ILE A 39 18.35 3.63 -9.84
C ILE A 39 18.78 4.43 -11.09
N LYS A 40 18.31 4.09 -12.30
CA LYS A 40 18.62 4.90 -13.49
C LYS A 40 17.95 6.28 -13.50
N ASN A 41 16.96 6.54 -12.65
CA ASN A 41 16.24 7.81 -12.56
C ASN A 41 16.12 8.28 -11.10
N HIS A 42 17.02 9.19 -10.71
CA HIS A 42 16.92 10.13 -9.58
C HIS A 42 16.73 9.53 -8.16
N GLN A 43 17.62 9.92 -7.24
CA GLN A 43 17.45 9.66 -5.81
C GLN A 43 16.52 10.73 -5.20
N TYR A 44 15.37 10.32 -4.65
CA TYR A 44 14.52 11.22 -3.88
C TYR A 44 14.91 11.13 -2.39
N ILE A 45 14.93 12.28 -1.70
CA ILE A 45 15.14 12.34 -0.24
C ILE A 45 13.95 11.66 0.45
N SER A 46 14.19 10.83 1.49
CA SER A 46 13.17 10.03 2.22
C SER A 46 12.46 8.93 1.43
N GLN A 47 13.02 8.51 0.29
CA GLN A 47 12.45 7.46 -0.54
C GLN A 47 12.76 6.05 0.01
N ALA A 48 11.73 5.21 0.13
CA ALA A 48 11.87 3.77 0.25
C ALA A 48 11.37 3.07 -1.02
N TYR A 49 11.99 1.95 -1.35
CA TYR A 49 11.66 1.18 -2.54
C TYR A 49 10.72 0.02 -2.22
N ILE A 50 9.67 -0.12 -3.02
CA ILE A 50 8.62 -1.10 -2.81
C ILE A 50 8.28 -1.85 -4.09
N GLU A 51 7.73 -3.04 -3.93
CA GLU A 51 7.17 -3.84 -5.02
C GLU A 51 5.69 -4.10 -4.74
N PHE A 52 4.85 -3.80 -5.72
CA PHE A 52 3.40 -3.99 -5.66
C PHE A 52 3.00 -5.34 -6.28
N ASP A 53 2.09 -6.05 -5.63
CA ASP A 53 1.43 -7.20 -6.23
C ASP A 53 0.27 -6.74 -7.12
N ILE A 54 0.60 -6.46 -8.39
CA ILE A 54 -0.37 -5.97 -9.37
C ILE A 54 -1.52 -6.96 -9.59
N ARG A 55 -1.25 -8.26 -9.52
CA ARG A 55 -2.27 -9.29 -9.73
C ARG A 55 -3.29 -9.26 -8.60
N ARG A 56 -2.83 -9.18 -7.35
CA ARG A 56 -3.71 -9.02 -6.18
C ARG A 56 -4.51 -7.73 -6.27
N ILE A 57 -3.86 -6.60 -6.54
CA ILE A 57 -4.53 -5.29 -6.63
C ILE A 57 -5.68 -5.30 -7.64
N LYS A 58 -5.50 -5.94 -8.80
CA LYS A 58 -6.54 -6.06 -9.84
C LYS A 58 -7.76 -6.87 -9.40
N GLN A 59 -7.60 -7.75 -8.43
CA GLN A 59 -8.65 -8.65 -7.96
C GLN A 59 -9.43 -8.10 -6.75
N LEU A 60 -8.95 -7.01 -6.15
CA LEU A 60 -9.56 -6.42 -4.96
C LEU A 60 -11.00 -5.96 -5.21
N LYS A 61 -11.82 -6.13 -4.18
CA LYS A 61 -13.23 -5.76 -4.13
C LYS A 61 -13.50 -4.94 -2.88
N LYS A 62 -14.66 -4.28 -2.87
CA LYS A 62 -15.18 -3.64 -1.66
C LYS A 62 -15.32 -4.70 -0.55
N HIS A 63 -14.99 -4.32 0.68
CA HIS A 63 -14.96 -5.16 1.89
C HIS A 63 -13.79 -6.14 2.01
N ASP A 64 -12.88 -6.20 1.04
CA ASP A 64 -11.61 -6.92 1.24
C ASP A 64 -10.77 -6.24 2.33
N VAL A 65 -9.95 -7.03 3.02
CA VAL A 65 -8.97 -6.52 3.99
C VAL A 65 -7.56 -6.80 3.48
N ILE A 66 -6.75 -5.75 3.40
CA ILE A 66 -5.41 -5.80 2.82
C ILE A 66 -4.37 -5.34 3.83
N ALA A 67 -3.13 -5.81 3.66
CA ALA A 67 -1.98 -5.28 4.38
C ALA A 67 -1.16 -4.37 3.46
N PHE A 68 -0.98 -3.11 3.88
CA PHE A 68 -0.15 -2.11 3.19
C PHE A 68 1.10 -1.81 4.00
N TYR A 69 2.27 -2.11 3.45
CA TYR A 69 3.55 -1.98 4.13
C TYR A 69 4.20 -0.61 3.85
N VAL A 70 4.61 0.10 4.89
CA VAL A 70 5.38 1.35 4.80
C VAL A 70 6.79 1.08 5.31
N PRO A 71 7.80 0.93 4.43
CA PRO A 71 9.15 0.54 4.84
C PRO A 71 9.84 1.57 5.73
N GLN A 72 9.58 2.86 5.53
CA GLN A 72 10.16 3.93 6.36
C GLN A 72 9.77 3.77 7.84
N LEU A 73 8.58 3.23 8.10
CA LEU A 73 8.07 2.97 9.45
C LEU A 73 8.26 1.51 9.87
N GLN A 74 8.83 0.66 9.00
CA GLN A 74 8.97 -0.79 9.18
C GLN A 74 7.67 -1.47 9.64
N ARG A 75 6.51 -1.00 9.14
CA ARG A 75 5.19 -1.39 9.63
C ARG A 75 4.20 -1.66 8.52
N SER A 76 3.36 -2.68 8.72
CA SER A 76 2.17 -2.95 7.91
C SER A 76 0.92 -2.34 8.57
N TYR A 77 0.07 -1.76 7.74
CA TYR A 77 -1.24 -1.24 8.13
C TYR A 77 -2.32 -2.11 7.54
N ILE A 78 -3.28 -2.50 8.37
CA ILE A 78 -4.43 -3.30 7.95
C ILE A 78 -5.53 -2.36 7.48
N ILE A 79 -5.93 -2.49 6.22
CA ILE A 79 -6.83 -1.57 5.55
C ILE A 79 -8.07 -2.32 5.09
N SER A 80 -9.23 -1.85 5.51
CA SER A 80 -10.52 -2.27 4.97
C SER A 80 -10.81 -1.48 3.69
N VAL A 81 -11.03 -2.20 2.59
CA VAL A 81 -11.36 -1.61 1.30
C VAL A 81 -12.80 -1.08 1.32
N SER A 82 -12.96 0.23 1.28
CA SER A 82 -14.27 0.90 1.34
C SER A 82 -14.92 1.07 -0.03
N GLY A 83 -14.13 1.05 -1.10
CA GLY A 83 -14.64 1.14 -2.46
C GLY A 83 -13.59 0.79 -3.52
N VAL A 84 -14.06 0.16 -4.59
CA VAL A 84 -13.27 -0.13 -5.79
C VAL A 84 -14.05 0.36 -7.00
N ARG A 85 -13.46 1.31 -7.74
CA ARG A 85 -14.01 1.79 -9.02
C ARG A 85 -13.16 1.22 -10.14
N LYS A 86 -13.76 0.33 -10.95
CA LYS A 86 -13.16 -0.12 -12.20
C LYS A 86 -13.36 0.95 -13.27
N GLU A 87 -12.28 1.30 -13.95
CA GLU A 87 -12.26 2.25 -15.06
C GLU A 87 -12.01 1.52 -16.39
N LYS A 88 -12.13 2.22 -17.51
CA LYS A 88 -11.86 1.65 -18.84
C LYS A 88 -10.44 1.08 -18.91
N LEU A 89 -10.25 0.06 -19.76
CA LEU A 89 -8.93 -0.54 -20.06
C LEU A 89 -8.23 -1.19 -18.84
N GLY A 90 -8.99 -1.66 -17.85
CA GLY A 90 -8.43 -2.38 -16.70
C GLY A 90 -7.78 -1.49 -15.64
N ASN A 91 -8.01 -0.16 -15.72
CA ASN A 91 -7.65 0.77 -14.68
C ASN A 91 -8.56 0.59 -13.45
N LEU A 92 -8.04 0.88 -12.27
CA LEU A 92 -8.75 0.69 -11.02
C LEU A 92 -8.40 1.80 -10.04
N ALA A 93 -9.40 2.35 -9.35
CA ALA A 93 -9.22 3.19 -8.19
C ALA A 93 -9.75 2.47 -6.95
N LEU A 94 -8.98 2.47 -5.88
CA LEU A 94 -9.28 1.82 -4.62
C LEU A 94 -9.15 2.84 -3.49
N TYR A 95 -10.09 2.76 -2.56
CA TYR A 95 -10.11 3.56 -1.34
C TYR A 95 -10.26 2.67 -0.12
N GLY A 96 -9.63 3.05 0.99
CA GLY A 96 -9.72 2.29 2.23
C GLY A 96 -9.51 3.12 3.48
N TYR A 97 -9.96 2.58 4.60
CA TYR A 97 -9.77 3.09 5.96
C TYR A 97 -9.01 2.04 6.80
N LEU A 98 -8.40 2.44 7.91
CA LEU A 98 -7.75 1.49 8.83
C LEU A 98 -8.78 0.52 9.41
N HIS A 99 -8.50 -0.78 9.42
CA HIS A 99 -9.48 -1.80 9.78
C HIS A 99 -10.07 -1.62 11.19
N ASP A 100 -9.29 -1.10 12.12
CA ASP A 100 -9.66 -0.80 13.50
C ASP A 100 -10.26 0.61 13.71
N ASP A 101 -10.29 1.46 12.66
CA ASP A 101 -10.81 2.83 12.75
C ASP A 101 -12.33 2.88 12.60
N LYS A 102 -13.02 3.06 13.74
CA LYS A 102 -14.47 3.26 13.80
C LYS A 102 -14.96 4.50 13.05
N SER A 103 -14.13 5.51 12.87
CA SER A 103 -14.50 6.74 12.15
C SER A 103 -14.45 6.57 10.63
N GLN A 104 -13.95 5.43 10.13
CA GLN A 104 -13.85 5.10 8.71
C GLN A 104 -13.18 6.20 7.87
N ARG A 105 -12.20 6.90 8.45
CA ARG A 105 -11.50 7.98 7.73
C ARG A 105 -10.69 7.35 6.61
N ARG A 106 -10.81 7.94 5.41
CA ARG A 106 -10.05 7.46 4.25
C ARG A 106 -8.57 7.71 4.48
N VAL A 107 -7.80 6.63 4.53
CA VAL A 107 -6.34 6.66 4.70
C VAL A 107 -5.59 6.21 3.46
N LEU A 108 -6.19 5.36 2.63
CA LEU A 108 -5.57 4.86 1.41
C LEU A 108 -6.36 5.34 0.19
N GLU A 109 -5.66 5.93 -0.76
CA GLU A 109 -6.13 6.12 -2.13
C GLU A 109 -5.10 5.51 -3.07
N LEU A 110 -5.51 4.51 -3.84
CA LEU A 110 -4.65 3.78 -4.77
C LEU A 110 -5.28 3.80 -6.15
N LYS A 111 -4.49 4.19 -7.16
CA LYS A 111 -4.85 4.10 -8.57
C LYS A 111 -3.90 3.15 -9.29
N LEU A 112 -4.48 2.16 -9.96
CA LEU A 112 -3.81 1.31 -10.92
C LEU A 112 -4.14 1.79 -12.34
N SER A 113 -3.11 2.18 -13.09
CA SER A 113 -3.20 2.56 -14.50
C SER A 113 -2.37 1.57 -15.32
N GLY A 114 -3.03 0.64 -16.02
CA GLY A 114 -2.39 -0.48 -16.71
C GLY A 114 -1.67 -1.44 -15.74
N LEU A 115 -0.35 -1.25 -15.57
CA LEU A 115 0.50 -2.01 -14.63
C LEU A 115 1.14 -1.12 -13.56
N SER A 116 0.94 0.20 -13.63
CA SER A 116 1.56 1.15 -12.71
C SER A 116 0.60 1.55 -11.61
N VAL A 117 1.09 1.60 -10.39
CA VAL A 117 0.37 1.97 -9.18
C VAL A 117 0.80 3.37 -8.77
N SER A 118 -0.14 4.20 -8.35
CA SER A 118 0.14 5.49 -7.76
C SER A 118 -0.89 5.83 -6.71
N GLY A 119 -0.55 6.69 -5.77
CA GLY A 119 -1.50 7.03 -4.72
C GLY A 119 -0.88 7.70 -3.51
N ARG A 120 -1.69 7.73 -2.46
CA ARG A 120 -1.36 8.33 -1.18
C ARG A 120 -1.81 7.43 -0.05
N PHE A 121 -1.04 7.46 1.04
CA PHE A 121 -1.36 6.78 2.28
C PHE A 121 -1.18 7.76 3.45
N LYS A 122 -2.22 7.91 4.27
CA LYS A 122 -2.24 8.84 5.41
C LYS A 122 -2.14 8.07 6.71
N THR A 123 -1.26 8.54 7.59
CA THR A 123 -1.11 8.03 8.96
C THR A 123 -1.25 9.19 9.95
N LEU A 124 -1.27 8.87 11.24
CA LEU A 124 -1.17 9.89 12.29
C LEU A 124 0.16 10.67 12.23
N SER A 125 1.23 10.03 11.74
CA SER A 125 2.59 10.61 11.66
C SER A 125 2.87 11.38 10.37
N GLY A 126 1.98 11.32 9.37
CA GLY A 126 2.18 12.02 8.10
C GLY A 126 1.51 11.35 6.90
N GLU A 127 1.67 11.99 5.74
CA GLU A 127 1.19 11.53 4.44
C GLU A 127 2.36 10.99 3.61
N TYR A 128 2.13 9.85 2.96
CA TYR A 128 3.10 9.15 2.12
C TYR A 128 2.55 9.06 0.71
N LEU A 129 3.33 9.53 -0.26
CA LEU A 129 3.03 9.32 -1.67
C LEU A 129 3.78 8.12 -2.19
N PHE A 130 3.17 7.40 -3.12
CA PHE A 130 3.81 6.29 -3.80
C PHE A 130 3.50 6.30 -5.30
N ARG A 131 4.46 5.81 -6.08
CA ARG A 131 4.32 5.60 -7.52
C ARG A 131 5.19 4.43 -7.97
N SER A 132 4.73 3.69 -8.98
CA SER A 132 5.48 2.59 -9.59
C SER A 132 5.52 2.69 -11.11
N HIS A 133 6.53 2.05 -11.69
CA HIS A 133 6.56 1.65 -13.08
C HIS A 133 6.44 0.12 -13.12
N ALA A 134 5.34 -0.40 -13.67
CA ALA A 134 4.92 -1.78 -13.45
C ALA A 134 4.85 -2.09 -11.92
N GLN A 135 5.37 -3.23 -11.49
CA GLN A 135 5.36 -3.61 -10.06
C GLN A 135 6.37 -2.85 -9.20
N TYR A 136 7.41 -2.24 -9.78
CA TYR A 136 8.49 -1.64 -9.03
C TYR A 136 8.24 -0.16 -8.79
N GLY A 137 8.23 0.25 -7.52
CA GLY A 137 7.90 1.60 -7.14
C GLY A 137 8.67 2.11 -5.96
N TRP A 138 8.27 3.30 -5.56
CA TRP A 138 8.76 3.98 -4.39
C TRP A 138 7.61 4.53 -3.56
N ILE A 139 7.90 4.73 -2.29
CA ILE A 139 7.06 5.45 -1.33
C ILE A 139 7.95 6.47 -0.61
N ALA A 140 7.44 7.68 -0.42
CA ALA A 140 8.15 8.75 0.25
C ALA A 140 7.16 9.56 1.09
N SER A 141 7.63 10.07 2.22
CA SER A 141 6.89 11.03 3.05
C SER A 141 6.81 12.37 2.34
N GLU A 142 5.60 12.93 2.24
CA GLU A 142 5.40 14.27 1.67
C GLU A 142 5.89 15.37 2.63
N TYR A 143 5.72 15.15 3.94
CA TYR A 143 6.06 16.07 5.01
C TYR A 143 6.82 15.35 6.13
N GLU A 144 8.08 15.73 6.35
CA GLU A 144 8.81 15.39 7.56
C GLU A 144 9.43 16.68 8.11
N GLY A 145 8.89 17.22 9.22
CA GLY A 145 9.46 18.36 9.95
C GLY A 145 9.73 19.64 9.15
N HIS A 146 8.68 20.29 8.61
CA HIS A 146 8.72 21.62 7.97
C HIS A 146 9.43 21.76 6.61
N ARG A 147 9.82 20.67 5.94
CA ARG A 147 10.31 20.71 4.56
C ARG A 147 9.40 19.90 3.64
N ARG A 148 8.88 20.54 2.58
CA ARG A 148 8.23 19.84 1.46
C ARG A 148 9.31 19.11 0.67
N TYR A 149 9.24 17.78 0.59
CA TYR A 149 10.26 16.97 -0.10
C TYR A 149 9.85 16.51 -1.51
N LEU A 150 8.70 16.93 -2.01
CA LEU A 150 8.31 16.69 -3.40
C LEU A 150 8.75 17.84 -4.30
N LYS A 151 9.96 17.74 -4.88
CA LYS A 151 10.19 18.32 -6.20
C LYS A 151 9.91 17.24 -7.24
N TYR A 152 8.69 17.24 -7.77
CA TYR A 152 8.45 16.68 -9.10
C TYR A 152 9.10 17.61 -10.14
N PRO A 153 9.67 17.11 -11.25
CA PRO A 153 9.77 17.95 -12.42
C PRO A 153 8.34 18.28 -12.87
N GLU A 154 7.97 19.56 -12.86
CA GLU A 154 6.77 20.05 -13.55
C GLU A 154 7.00 19.89 -15.05
N THR A 155 6.82 18.69 -15.58
CA THR A 155 6.74 18.40 -17.02
C THR A 155 6.37 16.93 -17.21
N GLU A 156 5.09 16.60 -16.98
CA GLU A 156 4.46 15.69 -17.95
C GLU A 156 4.29 16.52 -19.22
N SER A 157 5.30 16.48 -20.09
CA SER A 157 5.15 16.92 -21.47
C SER A 157 3.89 16.25 -21.99
N LYS A 158 2.91 17.07 -22.42
CA LYS A 158 1.80 16.61 -23.25
C LYS A 158 2.37 15.58 -24.22
N LEU A 159 1.81 14.38 -24.21
CA LEU A 159 1.87 13.51 -25.38
C LEU A 159 1.29 14.37 -26.50
N GLU A 160 2.16 15.04 -27.26
CA GLU A 160 1.79 15.65 -28.51
C GLU A 160 1.20 14.52 -29.32
N VAL A 161 -0.09 14.69 -29.58
CA VAL A 161 -0.79 14.04 -30.67
C VAL A 161 -0.01 14.39 -31.93
N ILE A 162 0.99 13.57 -32.27
CA ILE A 162 1.45 13.47 -33.65
C ILE A 162 0.43 12.58 -34.35
N ALA A 163 -0.77 13.12 -34.52
CA ALA A 163 -1.52 12.90 -35.73
C ALA A 163 -0.77 13.69 -36.80
N ARG A 164 0.06 13.01 -37.59
CA ARG A 164 0.52 13.52 -38.87
C ARG A 164 0.14 12.52 -39.96
N LYS A 165 -0.91 12.96 -40.66
CA LYS A 165 -1.25 12.79 -42.08
C LYS A 165 -1.23 11.40 -42.68
#